data_AF-A0A517LJ04-F1
#
_entry.id   AF-A0A517LJ04-F1
#
_cell.length_a   1.000
_cell.length_b   1.000
_cell.length_c   1.000
_cell.angle_alpha   90.00
_cell.angle_beta   90.00
_cell.angle_gamma   90.00
#
_symmetry.space_group_name_H-M   'P 1'
#
loop_
_entity.id
_entity.type
_entity.pdbx_description
1 polymer ?
#
loop_
_entity_poly.entity_id
_entity_poly.type
_entity_poly.pdbx_seq_one_letter_code
_entity_poly.pdbx_strand_id
1 'polypeptide(L)'
;MHFTSHLLAPLLAVLIGPAWIYAHDCQQWQTTYAVPCLGGTGRTCPNGTADPYMKDFRKNADNYIEWANSNSNTCSGHCAQIIRMDQGARGHTFIMTCNSARIWSGKRATQFPPAAEGMDQINSQPQCDVWCWTGHLWTLLGYAYIMWMGGDGGHGQPARTATDAEAASPSSADN
;
A
#
# COMPACT_ATOMS: atom_id res chain seq x y z
N MET A 1 59.11 -15.04 -12.91
CA MET A 1 58.42 -14.91 -11.60
C MET A 1 57.30 -13.90 -11.77
N HIS A 2 56.07 -14.36 -12.03
CA HIS A 2 54.88 -13.51 -12.10
C HIS A 2 53.83 -14.13 -11.17
N PHE A 3 53.87 -13.74 -9.90
CA PHE A 3 53.01 -14.28 -8.85
C PHE A 3 52.59 -13.14 -7.90
N THR A 4 51.91 -12.11 -8.41
CA THR A 4 51.35 -11.06 -7.53
C THR A 4 50.12 -10.33 -8.06
N SER A 5 49.52 -10.73 -9.19
CA SER A 5 48.42 -9.96 -9.80
C SER A 5 47.01 -10.52 -9.57
N HIS A 6 46.85 -11.70 -8.94
CA HIS A 6 45.53 -12.35 -8.80
C HIS A 6 44.81 -12.09 -7.47
N LEU A 7 45.43 -11.40 -6.51
CA LEU A 7 44.80 -11.10 -5.21
C LEU A 7 44.11 -9.73 -5.13
N LEU A 8 44.24 -8.87 -6.15
CA LEU A 8 43.59 -7.55 -6.18
C LEU A 8 42.18 -7.56 -6.79
N ALA A 9 41.82 -8.60 -7.55
CA ALA A 9 40.49 -8.73 -8.16
C ALA A 9 39.32 -8.93 -7.16
N PRO A 10 39.44 -9.75 -6.09
CA PRO A 10 38.29 -9.96 -5.18
C PRO A 10 38.00 -8.75 -4.27
N LEU A 11 38.97 -7.87 -4.04
CA LEU A 11 38.78 -6.69 -3.18
C LEU A 11 37.93 -5.59 -3.85
N LEU A 12 38.00 -5.47 -5.18
CA LEU A 12 37.13 -4.57 -5.95
C LEU A 12 35.69 -5.10 -6.07
N ALA A 13 35.49 -6.42 -6.06
CA ALA A 13 34.15 -7.02 -6.14
C ALA A 13 33.32 -6.81 -4.86
N VAL A 14 33.95 -6.63 -3.69
CA VAL A 14 33.26 -6.34 -2.42
C VAL A 14 32.87 -4.86 -2.29
N LEU A 15 33.56 -3.97 -3.01
CA LEU A 15 33.29 -2.53 -2.99
C LEU A 15 32.13 -2.13 -3.91
N ILE A 16 31.80 -2.97 -4.90
CA ILE A 16 30.50 -2.99 -5.57
C ILE A 16 29.53 -3.81 -4.72
N GLY A 17 29.46 -3.50 -3.42
CA GLY A 17 28.36 -3.95 -2.58
C GLY A 17 27.05 -3.59 -3.26
N PRO A 18 25.96 -4.36 -3.05
CA PRO A 18 24.70 -4.14 -3.75
C PRO A 18 24.41 -2.66 -3.66
N ALA A 19 24.51 -1.98 -4.80
CA ALA A 19 24.10 -0.60 -4.89
C ALA A 19 22.70 -0.65 -4.30
N TRP A 20 22.52 0.04 -3.18
CA TRP A 20 21.20 0.22 -2.61
C TRP A 20 20.53 1.07 -3.67
N ILE A 21 19.94 0.41 -4.67
CA ILE A 21 19.07 1.03 -5.65
C ILE A 21 17.84 1.30 -4.83
N TYR A 22 17.96 2.34 -4.01
CA TYR A 22 16.86 3.00 -3.40
C TYR A 22 16.09 3.56 -4.58
N ALA A 23 15.15 2.78 -5.09
CA ALA A 23 14.30 3.24 -6.16
C ALA A 23 13.23 4.11 -5.49
N HIS A 24 13.01 5.30 -6.04
CA HIS A 24 11.85 6.14 -5.73
C HIS A 24 10.57 5.52 -6.34
N ASP A 25 10.41 4.21 -6.20
CA ASP A 25 9.32 3.42 -6.76
C ASP A 25 8.08 3.47 -5.87
N CYS A 26 8.06 4.38 -4.90
CA CYS A 26 6.98 4.58 -3.97
C CYS A 26 6.53 6.03 -3.95
N GLN A 27 5.25 6.25 -3.68
CA GLN A 27 4.63 7.56 -3.54
C GLN A 27 3.75 7.59 -2.28
N GLN A 28 3.58 8.78 -1.73
CA GLN A 28 2.52 9.06 -0.79
C GLN A 28 1.25 9.37 -1.57
N TRP A 29 0.14 8.70 -1.23
CA TRP A 29 -1.15 8.95 -1.84
C TRP A 29 -2.10 9.58 -0.84
N GLN A 30 -2.86 10.57 -1.29
CA GLN A 30 -3.93 11.16 -0.53
C GLN A 30 -5.20 11.17 -1.39
N THR A 31 -6.34 10.90 -0.76
CA THR A 31 -7.66 11.11 -1.34
C THR A 31 -8.52 11.85 -0.33
N THR A 32 -9.44 12.67 -0.81
CA THR A 32 -10.49 13.27 0.03
C THR A 32 -11.84 12.92 -0.56
N TYR A 33 -12.64 12.22 0.23
CA TYR A 33 -14.04 11.95 -0.06
C TYR A 33 -14.88 13.04 0.57
N ALA A 34 -15.85 13.55 -0.17
CA ALA A 34 -16.71 14.64 0.27
C ALA A 34 -18.16 14.37 -0.09
N VAL A 35 -19.08 14.90 0.71
CA VAL A 35 -20.49 14.93 0.34
C VAL A 35 -20.70 16.05 -0.69
N PRO A 36 -21.22 15.75 -1.89
CA PRO A 36 -21.49 16.77 -2.90
C PRO A 36 -22.56 17.75 -2.39
N CYS A 37 -22.41 19.03 -2.73
CA CYS A 37 -23.52 19.98 -2.56
C CYS A 37 -24.56 19.79 -3.71
N LEU A 38 -25.81 20.27 -3.60
CA LEU A 38 -26.92 20.07 -4.57
C LEU A 38 -27.28 21.35 -5.41
N GLY A 39 -27.62 21.27 -6.74
CA GLY A 39 -27.60 22.32 -7.87
C GLY A 39 -26.34 23.05 -8.59
N GLY A 40 -25.40 22.45 -9.36
CA GLY A 40 -24.21 23.03 -10.05
C GLY A 40 -23.12 23.86 -9.31
N THR A 41 -22.84 25.06 -9.80
CA THR A 41 -21.91 26.05 -9.19
C THR A 41 -22.63 26.97 -8.19
N GLY A 42 -23.89 26.67 -7.85
CA GLY A 42 -24.79 27.45 -6.97
C GLY A 42 -25.21 26.77 -5.66
N ARG A 43 -25.27 25.42 -5.61
CA ARG A 43 -24.64 24.64 -4.52
C ARG A 43 -25.14 24.76 -3.07
N THR A 44 -26.42 24.61 -2.71
CA THR A 44 -26.77 24.44 -1.27
C THR A 44 -26.15 23.15 -0.76
N CYS A 45 -25.28 23.24 0.25
CA CYS A 45 -24.64 22.09 0.86
C CYS A 45 -25.57 21.48 1.93
N PRO A 46 -25.51 20.16 2.15
CA PRO A 46 -26.37 19.49 3.10
C PRO A 46 -26.18 20.08 4.50
N ASN A 47 -27.26 20.66 5.03
CA ASN A 47 -27.31 21.18 6.39
C ASN A 47 -27.77 20.04 7.32
N GLY A 48 -27.02 19.77 8.41
CA GLY A 48 -27.34 18.66 9.32
C GLY A 48 -26.10 17.96 9.91
N THR A 49 -26.26 16.67 10.24
CA THR A 49 -25.21 15.79 10.79
C THR A 49 -24.61 14.89 9.70
N ALA A 50 -23.48 14.25 10.00
CA ALA A 50 -22.82 13.31 9.08
C ALA A 50 -23.47 11.92 9.05
N ASP A 51 -24.39 11.62 9.97
CA ASP A 51 -24.96 10.27 10.20
C ASP A 51 -25.49 9.59 8.93
N PRO A 52 -26.25 10.29 8.04
CA PRO A 52 -26.75 9.68 6.81
C PRO A 52 -25.65 9.18 5.87
N TYR A 53 -24.47 9.77 5.94
CA TYR A 53 -23.33 9.50 5.05
C TYR A 53 -22.30 8.55 5.69
N MET A 54 -22.48 8.16 6.96
CA MET A 54 -21.50 7.33 7.68
C MET A 54 -21.24 5.99 7.01
N LYS A 55 -22.28 5.39 6.40
CA LYS A 55 -22.15 4.12 5.66
C LYS A 55 -21.24 4.28 4.44
N ASP A 56 -21.40 5.36 3.68
CA ASP A 56 -20.65 5.62 2.46
C ASP A 56 -19.20 6.04 2.76
N PHE A 57 -19.00 6.85 3.81
CA PHE A 57 -17.66 7.13 4.32
C PHE A 57 -16.93 5.86 4.77
N ARG A 58 -17.59 4.96 5.52
CA ARG A 58 -17.00 3.67 5.91
C ARG A 58 -16.64 2.82 4.68
N LYS A 59 -17.56 2.69 3.73
CA LYS A 59 -17.31 1.95 2.48
C LYS A 59 -16.11 2.51 1.71
N ASN A 60 -16.01 3.84 1.60
CA ASN A 60 -14.85 4.49 0.97
C ASN A 60 -13.56 4.27 1.75
N ALA A 61 -13.61 4.28 3.08
CA ALA A 61 -12.46 3.98 3.92
C ALA A 61 -11.98 2.54 3.74
N ASP A 62 -12.90 1.57 3.76
CA ASP A 62 -12.58 0.16 3.57
C ASP A 62 -11.97 -0.09 2.18
N ASN A 63 -12.58 0.45 1.12
CA ASN A 63 -12.05 0.37 -0.25
C ASN A 63 -10.66 1.00 -0.37
N TYR A 64 -10.43 2.15 0.28
CA TYR A 64 -9.14 2.81 0.29
C TYR A 64 -8.06 1.96 0.98
N ILE A 65 -8.39 1.41 2.15
CA ILE A 65 -7.47 0.59 2.93
C ILE A 65 -7.14 -0.70 2.19
N GLU A 66 -8.13 -1.37 1.60
CA GLU A 66 -7.92 -2.56 0.77
C GLU A 66 -7.02 -2.25 -0.43
N TRP A 67 -7.30 -1.17 -1.15
CA TRP A 67 -6.45 -0.72 -2.25
C TRP A 67 -5.02 -0.43 -1.76
N ALA A 68 -4.85 0.30 -0.67
CA ALA A 68 -3.53 0.63 -0.12
C ALA A 68 -2.75 -0.61 0.33
N ASN A 69 -3.43 -1.62 0.89
CA ASN A 69 -2.83 -2.90 1.28
C ASN A 69 -2.40 -3.72 0.06
N SER A 70 -3.14 -3.67 -1.04
CA SER A 70 -2.74 -4.34 -2.29
C SER A 70 -1.59 -3.63 -3.04
N ASN A 71 -1.36 -2.36 -2.72
CA ASN A 71 -0.38 -1.49 -3.39
C ASN A 71 0.80 -1.08 -2.52
N SER A 72 0.92 -1.64 -1.31
CA SER A 72 2.07 -1.47 -0.42
C SER A 72 2.39 -2.77 0.31
N ASN A 73 3.66 -3.00 0.63
CA ASN A 73 4.06 -4.18 1.39
C ASN A 73 3.97 -4.00 2.92
N THR A 74 3.91 -2.77 3.41
CA THR A 74 4.21 -2.50 4.84
C THR A 74 3.35 -1.39 5.43
N CYS A 75 2.73 -0.55 4.61
CA CYS A 75 2.06 0.66 5.07
C CYS A 75 0.59 0.62 4.65
N SER A 76 -0.27 0.14 5.54
CA SER A 76 -1.71 0.23 5.34
C SER A 76 -2.14 1.69 5.16
N GLY A 77 -3.19 1.90 4.37
CA GLY A 77 -3.87 3.18 4.34
C GLY A 77 -4.53 3.50 5.69
N HIS A 78 -4.78 4.78 5.93
CA HIS A 78 -5.58 5.24 7.06
C HIS A 78 -6.49 6.38 6.62
N CYS A 79 -7.71 6.42 7.16
CA CYS A 79 -8.67 7.50 6.95
C CYS A 79 -8.87 8.29 8.24
N ALA A 80 -8.70 9.60 8.14
CA ALA A 80 -8.99 10.51 9.23
C ALA A 80 -10.49 10.51 9.55
N GLN A 81 -10.83 11.00 10.74
CA GLN A 81 -12.21 11.24 11.15
C GLN A 81 -12.93 12.24 10.22
N ILE A 82 -14.24 12.06 10.07
CA ILE A 82 -15.08 12.92 9.24
C ILE A 82 -15.15 14.30 9.89
N ILE A 83 -14.82 15.34 9.12
CA ILE A 83 -14.86 16.72 9.58
C ILE A 83 -15.89 17.52 8.80
N ARG A 84 -16.51 18.48 9.49
CA ARG A 84 -17.38 19.48 8.87
C ARG A 84 -16.51 20.56 8.23
N MET A 85 -16.73 20.82 6.95
CA MET A 85 -16.05 21.86 6.18
C MET A 85 -17.05 22.93 5.79
N ASP A 86 -16.79 24.18 6.18
CA ASP A 86 -17.62 25.32 5.82
C ASP A 86 -17.39 25.71 4.34
N GLN A 87 -18.48 25.96 3.62
CA GLN A 87 -18.51 26.40 2.23
C GLN A 87 -19.06 27.84 2.11
N GLY A 88 -19.00 28.60 3.21
CA GLY A 88 -19.45 29.98 3.31
C GLY A 88 -20.97 30.08 3.27
N ALA A 89 -21.50 30.99 2.43
CA ALA A 89 -22.94 31.21 2.30
C ALA A 89 -23.72 29.97 1.78
N ARG A 90 -23.00 28.94 1.30
CA ARG A 90 -23.58 27.69 0.78
C ARG A 90 -23.89 26.67 1.88
N GLY A 91 -23.51 26.93 3.13
CA GLY A 91 -23.63 26.00 4.25
C GLY A 91 -22.35 25.20 4.44
N HIS A 92 -22.45 23.97 4.96
CA HIS A 92 -21.32 23.11 5.22
C HIS A 92 -21.44 21.78 4.47
N THR A 93 -20.30 21.15 4.23
CA THR A 93 -20.22 19.76 3.78
C THR A 93 -19.42 18.92 4.79
N PHE A 94 -19.37 17.62 4.57
CA PHE A 94 -18.57 16.68 5.34
C PHE A 94 -17.50 16.09 4.44
N ILE A 95 -16.29 15.99 4.96
CA ILE A 95 -15.17 15.39 4.26
C ILE A 95 -14.46 14.36 5.12
N MET A 96 -13.83 13.39 4.46
CA MET A 96 -12.95 12.39 5.04
C MET A 96 -11.71 12.28 4.17
N THR A 97 -10.55 12.48 4.78
CA THR A 97 -9.26 12.39 4.08
C THR A 97 -8.61 11.06 4.41
N CYS A 98 -8.21 10.31 3.38
CA CYS A 98 -7.44 9.10 3.55
C CYS A 98 -6.04 9.27 2.96
N ASN A 99 -5.06 8.74 3.67
CA ASN A 99 -3.64 8.83 3.35
C ASN A 99 -3.01 7.45 3.40
N SER A 100 -2.04 7.21 2.52
CA SER A 100 -1.17 6.05 2.56
C SER A 100 0.23 6.47 2.12
N ALA A 101 1.23 5.91 2.79
CA ALA A 101 2.62 6.10 2.43
C ALA A 101 3.14 4.85 1.73
N ARG A 102 4.17 5.00 0.91
CA ARG A 102 4.88 3.88 0.28
C ARG A 102 3.99 3.02 -0.63
N ILE A 103 3.06 3.66 -1.33
CA ILE A 103 2.29 3.06 -2.41
C ILE A 103 3.20 2.91 -3.62
N TRP A 104 3.26 1.76 -4.29
CA TRP A 104 4.12 1.59 -5.46
C TRP A 104 3.72 2.52 -6.62
N SER A 105 4.66 3.26 -7.21
CA SER A 105 4.42 4.24 -8.28
C SER A 105 4.07 3.62 -9.66
N GLY A 106 4.07 2.29 -9.77
CA GLY A 106 3.74 1.56 -11.00
C GLY A 106 2.24 1.53 -11.35
N LYS A 107 1.90 0.81 -12.42
CA LYS A 107 0.52 0.71 -12.98
C LYS A 107 -0.57 0.26 -11.99
N ARG A 108 -0.21 -0.34 -10.85
CA ARG A 108 -1.19 -0.76 -9.84
C ARG A 108 -1.73 0.44 -9.04
N ALA A 109 -0.92 1.48 -8.79
CA ALA A 109 -1.40 2.67 -8.09
C ALA A 109 -2.40 3.49 -8.91
N THR A 110 -2.37 3.40 -10.24
CA THR A 110 -3.33 4.10 -11.11
C THR A 110 -4.72 3.49 -11.10
N GLN A 111 -4.91 2.28 -10.54
CA GLN A 111 -6.23 1.62 -10.41
C GLN A 111 -6.89 1.97 -9.07
N PHE A 112 -7.04 3.26 -8.81
CA PHE A 112 -7.63 3.75 -7.58
C PHE A 112 -9.17 3.50 -7.58
N PRO A 113 -9.76 3.02 -6.47
CA PRO A 113 -11.19 2.70 -6.43
C PRO A 113 -12.07 3.95 -6.56
N PRO A 114 -13.20 3.89 -7.30
CA PRO A 114 -14.12 5.01 -7.38
C PRO A 114 -14.78 5.28 -6.02
N ALA A 115 -15.22 6.51 -5.81
CA ALA A 115 -16.01 6.86 -4.63
C ALA A 115 -17.36 6.11 -4.62
N ALA A 116 -17.87 5.84 -3.42
CA ALA A 116 -19.23 5.36 -3.21
C ALA A 116 -20.25 6.31 -3.87
N GLU A 117 -21.38 5.73 -4.29
CA GLU A 117 -22.46 6.48 -4.95
C GLU A 117 -22.92 7.67 -4.10
N GLY A 118 -23.07 8.83 -4.72
CA GLY A 118 -23.47 10.06 -4.03
C GLY A 118 -22.35 10.74 -3.24
N MET A 119 -21.08 10.32 -3.39
CA MET A 119 -19.90 11.00 -2.85
C MET A 119 -18.97 11.50 -3.95
N ASP A 120 -18.34 12.65 -3.71
CA ASP A 120 -17.31 13.20 -4.58
C ASP A 120 -15.92 12.80 -4.10
N GLN A 121 -15.01 12.63 -5.06
CA GLN A 121 -13.58 12.46 -4.83
C GLN A 121 -12.85 13.71 -5.30
N ILE A 122 -12.37 14.54 -4.36
CA ILE A 122 -11.92 15.91 -4.67
C ILE A 122 -10.41 16.00 -4.95
N ASN A 123 -9.61 15.10 -4.40
CA ASN A 123 -8.15 15.23 -4.48
C ASN A 123 -7.46 13.87 -4.46
N SER A 124 -7.57 13.10 -5.54
CA SER A 124 -6.94 11.79 -5.67
C SER A 124 -5.66 11.88 -6.48
N GLN A 125 -4.57 12.21 -5.80
CA GLN A 125 -3.29 12.37 -6.47
C GLN A 125 -2.12 12.00 -5.56
N PRO A 126 -1.00 11.56 -6.15
CA PRO A 126 0.22 11.37 -5.41
C PRO A 126 0.71 12.73 -4.88
N GLN A 127 1.16 12.75 -3.63
CA GLN A 127 1.64 13.96 -2.96
C GLN A 127 3.15 14.15 -3.17
N CYS A 128 3.93 13.09 -2.98
CA CYS A 128 5.38 13.10 -3.13
C CYS A 128 5.94 11.69 -3.32
N ASP A 129 7.09 11.60 -3.99
CA ASP A 129 7.86 10.36 -4.07
C ASP A 129 8.53 10.09 -2.72
N VAL A 130 8.40 8.86 -2.25
CA VAL A 130 9.00 8.40 -1.00
C VAL A 130 9.84 7.17 -1.26
N TRP A 131 10.81 6.91 -0.39
CA TRP A 131 11.67 5.73 -0.53
C TRP A 131 10.92 4.46 -0.13
N CYS A 132 10.88 3.46 -1.01
CA CYS A 132 10.48 2.10 -0.63
C CYS A 132 11.66 1.42 0.09
N TRP A 133 11.40 0.74 1.21
CA TRP A 133 12.33 -0.29 1.66
C TRP A 133 12.07 -1.55 0.84
N THR A 134 12.86 -1.79 -0.21
CA THR A 134 12.79 -3.05 -0.94
C THR A 134 13.40 -4.15 -0.06
N GLY A 135 12.56 -5.01 0.52
CA GLY A 135 12.98 -6.15 1.35
C GLY A 135 13.85 -7.20 0.62
N HIS A 136 14.16 -7.00 -0.66
CA HIS A 136 14.99 -7.90 -1.48
C HIS A 136 16.37 -8.19 -0.89
N LEU A 137 16.93 -7.31 -0.06
CA LEU A 137 18.21 -7.53 0.59
C LEU A 137 18.16 -8.66 1.63
N TRP A 138 17.03 -8.85 2.33
CA TRP A 138 16.89 -9.89 3.34
C TRP A 138 16.80 -11.29 2.73
N THR A 139 16.16 -11.43 1.57
CA THR A 139 16.09 -12.72 0.87
C THR A 139 17.46 -13.15 0.36
N LEU A 140 18.27 -12.21 -0.15
CA LEU A 140 19.63 -12.51 -0.63
C LEU A 140 20.61 -12.80 0.53
N LEU A 141 20.55 -12.02 1.61
CA LEU A 141 21.38 -12.29 2.79
C LEU A 141 20.95 -13.57 3.53
N GLY A 142 19.65 -13.87 3.58
CA GLY A 142 19.12 -15.11 4.12
C GLY A 142 19.57 -16.35 3.33
N TYR A 143 19.56 -16.29 2.00
CA TYR A 143 20.08 -17.37 1.15
C TYR A 143 21.59 -17.56 1.31
N ALA A 144 22.37 -16.48 1.42
CA ALA A 144 23.81 -16.57 1.64
C ALA A 144 24.15 -17.20 3.01
N TYR A 145 23.36 -16.91 4.05
CA TYR A 145 23.55 -17.49 5.38
C TYR A 145 23.22 -18.99 5.43
N ILE A 146 22.17 -19.44 4.74
CA ILE A 146 21.81 -20.87 4.64
C ILE A 146 22.89 -21.66 3.88
N MET A 147 23.47 -21.09 2.83
CA MET A 147 24.56 -21.75 2.10
C MET A 147 25.87 -21.82 2.90
N TRP A 148 26.12 -20.89 3.82
CA TRP A 148 27.32 -20.90 4.65
C TRP A 148 27.27 -21.94 5.79
N MET A 149 26.07 -22.32 6.25
CA MET A 149 25.88 -23.31 7.32
C MET A 149 25.69 -24.75 6.80
N GLY A 150 25.73 -24.96 5.47
CA GLY A 150 25.49 -26.27 4.84
C GLY A 150 26.74 -27.04 4.42
N GLY A 151 27.93 -26.56 4.76
CA GLY A 151 29.20 -27.26 4.50
C GLY A 151 29.59 -28.13 5.70
N ASP A 152 29.55 -29.43 5.50
CA ASP A 152 30.08 -30.49 6.36
C ASP A 152 29.20 -30.94 7.55
N GLY A 153 28.31 -31.90 7.28
CA GLY A 153 27.80 -32.80 8.32
C GLY A 153 26.34 -33.18 8.16
N GLY A 154 26.08 -34.28 7.46
CA GLY A 154 24.73 -34.73 7.15
C GLY A 154 23.84 -35.01 8.37
N HIS A 155 22.55 -34.73 8.19
CA HIS A 155 21.46 -35.66 8.48
C HIS A 155 20.19 -35.11 7.81
N GLY A 156 19.59 -35.93 6.94
CA GLY A 156 18.41 -35.55 6.16
C GLY A 156 17.25 -35.15 7.05
N GLN A 157 16.63 -34.00 6.76
CA GLN A 157 15.29 -33.72 7.23
C GLN A 157 14.29 -34.33 6.25
N PRO A 158 13.27 -35.07 6.75
CA PRO A 158 12.25 -35.66 5.89
C PRO A 158 11.45 -34.56 5.19
N ALA A 159 11.19 -34.79 3.90
CA ALA A 159 10.27 -34.01 3.09
C ALA A 159 8.94 -33.86 3.84
N ARG A 160 8.58 -32.61 4.17
CA ARG A 160 7.22 -32.32 4.64
C ARG A 160 6.28 -32.59 3.46
N THR A 161 5.58 -33.71 3.55
CA THR A 161 4.38 -33.99 2.78
C THR A 161 3.44 -32.81 2.88
N ALA A 162 3.05 -32.28 1.72
CA ALA A 162 1.91 -31.41 1.57
C ALA A 162 0.68 -32.13 2.13
N THR A 163 0.23 -31.73 3.31
CA THR A 163 -1.14 -32.00 3.74
C THR A 163 -2.02 -30.98 3.03
N ASP A 164 -2.79 -31.51 2.10
CA ASP A 164 -3.99 -30.94 1.51
C ASP A 164 -4.84 -30.26 2.60
N ALA A 165 -4.99 -28.94 2.49
CA ALA A 165 -6.04 -28.21 3.18
C ALA A 165 -7.16 -27.99 2.16
N GLU A 166 -8.11 -28.90 2.25
CA GLU A 166 -9.36 -29.01 1.54
C GLU A 166 -10.13 -27.69 1.49
N ALA A 167 -10.64 -27.39 0.30
CA ALA A 167 -11.54 -26.30 0.01
C ALA A 167 -12.88 -26.49 0.75
N ALA A 168 -13.27 -25.50 1.56
CA ALA A 168 -14.65 -25.33 1.98
C ALA A 168 -15.22 -24.07 1.32
N SER A 169 -16.14 -24.28 0.37
CA SER A 169 -17.06 -23.28 -0.19
C SER A 169 -18.51 -23.73 0.15
N PRO A 170 -19.54 -22.89 -0.01
CA PRO A 170 -20.31 -22.30 1.07
C PRO A 170 -21.70 -22.95 1.25
N SER A 171 -22.30 -22.82 2.44
CA SER A 171 -23.73 -23.09 2.62
C SER A 171 -24.53 -21.78 2.57
N SER A 172 -25.30 -21.63 1.51
CA SER A 172 -26.49 -20.78 1.44
C SER A 172 -27.46 -21.07 2.59
N ALA A 173 -27.88 -20.03 3.31
CA ALA A 173 -29.06 -20.09 4.15
C ALA A 173 -29.95 -18.89 3.83
N ASP A 174 -31.09 -19.22 3.24
CA ASP A 174 -32.27 -18.38 3.06
C ASP A 174 -32.79 -17.85 4.41
N ASN A 175 -33.14 -16.56 4.44
CA ASN A 175 -34.38 -15.99 4.99
C ASN A 175 -34.40 -14.47 4.81
#